data_AF-A0A538FHN2-F1
#
_entry.id   AF-A0A538FHN2-F1
#
_cell.length_a   1.000
_cell.length_b   1.000
_cell.length_c   1.000
_cell.angle_alpha   90.00
_cell.angle_beta   90.00
_cell.angle_gamma   90.00
#
_symmetry.space_group_name_H-M   'P 1'
#
loop_
_entity.id
_entity.type
_entity.pdbx_description
1 polymer ?
#
loop_
_entity_poly.entity_id
_entity_poly.type
_entity_poly.pdbx_seq_one_letter_code
_entity_poly.pdbx_strand_id
1 'polypeptide(L)'
;MKVAALYDIHGNLPALDAVLRDVPEDAIVLIGGDTAAGPMPAGTLERLLALGDRAVWIRGNADREGGVESELWRWRTDWMWEQLGGENRAFLNGLPGTASLTVDGLGET
;
A
#
# COMPACT_ATOMS: atom_id res chain seq x y z
N MET A 1 -15.27 7.41 -14.36
CA MET A 1 -14.28 6.58 -13.63
C MET A 1 -14.51 6.71 -12.13
N LYS A 2 -14.69 5.59 -11.42
CA LYS A 2 -14.76 5.57 -9.95
C LYS A 2 -13.37 5.35 -9.38
N VAL A 3 -13.05 6.03 -8.29
CA VAL A 3 -11.78 5.87 -7.58
C VAL A 3 -12.07 5.58 -6.11
N ALA A 4 -11.44 4.55 -5.57
CA ALA A 4 -11.37 4.27 -4.14
C ALA A 4 -9.95 4.53 -3.68
N ALA A 5 -9.76 5.47 -2.75
CA ALA A 5 -8.45 5.81 -2.22
C ALA A 5 -8.28 5.23 -0.81
N LEU A 6 -7.29 4.35 -0.63
CA LEU A 6 -7.02 3.62 0.59
C LEU A 6 -5.64 4.04 1.11
N TYR A 7 -5.57 4.43 2.37
CA TYR A 7 -4.36 4.93 3.03
C TYR A 7 -4.13 4.16 4.34
N ASP A 8 -2.89 4.13 4.82
CA ASP A 8 -2.52 3.67 6.16
C ASP A 8 -3.02 2.25 6.47
N ILE A 9 -2.91 1.36 5.47
CA ILE A 9 -3.35 -0.03 5.58
C ILE A 9 -2.52 -0.77 6.63
N HIS A 10 -1.24 -0.42 6.78
CA HIS A 10 -0.33 -0.91 7.82
C HIS A 10 -0.39 -2.42 8.05
N GLY A 11 -0.33 -3.22 6.98
CA GLY A 11 -0.32 -4.67 7.09
C GLY A 11 -1.56 -5.26 7.80
N ASN A 12 -2.68 -4.54 7.83
CA ASN A 12 -3.92 -4.99 8.45
C ASN A 12 -4.81 -5.69 7.42
N LEU A 13 -4.45 -6.92 7.06
CA LEU A 13 -5.17 -7.71 6.05
C LEU A 13 -6.68 -7.86 6.36
N PRO A 14 -7.15 -8.15 7.60
CA PRO A 14 -8.58 -8.26 7.87
C PRO A 14 -9.35 -6.96 7.62
N ALA A 15 -8.76 -5.81 7.97
CA ALA A 15 -9.37 -4.51 7.68
C ALA A 15 -9.37 -4.22 6.17
N LEU A 16 -8.27 -4.53 5.49
CA LEU A 16 -8.18 -4.39 4.03
C LEU A 16 -9.26 -5.24 3.33
N ASP A 17 -9.40 -6.51 3.70
CA ASP A 17 -10.41 -7.39 3.10
C ASP A 17 -11.84 -6.90 3.39
N ALA A 18 -12.09 -6.31 4.56
CA ALA A 18 -13.38 -5.71 4.85
C ALA A 18 -13.66 -4.51 3.93
N VAL A 19 -12.70 -3.58 3.79
CA VAL A 19 -12.85 -2.40 2.94
C VAL A 19 -12.99 -2.79 1.47
N LEU A 20 -12.20 -3.74 0.97
CA LEU A 20 -12.23 -4.15 -0.43
C LEU A 20 -13.55 -4.83 -0.85
N ARG A 21 -14.36 -5.34 0.09
CA ARG A 21 -15.72 -5.82 -0.23
C ARG A 21 -16.67 -4.71 -0.62
N ASP A 22 -16.43 -3.49 -0.13
CA ASP A 22 -17.26 -2.32 -0.42
C ASP A 22 -16.73 -1.53 -1.64
N VAL A 23 -15.55 -1.87 -2.15
CA VAL A 23 -14.95 -1.25 -3.34
C VAL A 23 -15.56 -1.86 -4.60
N PRO A 24 -16.20 -1.06 -5.49
CA PRO A 24 -16.77 -1.56 -6.73
C PRO A 24 -15.74 -2.25 -7.63
N GLU A 25 -16.14 -3.28 -8.37
CA GLU A 25 -15.26 -4.02 -9.29
C GLU A 25 -14.74 -3.18 -10.48
N ASP A 26 -15.40 -2.05 -10.79
CA ASP A 26 -15.01 -1.12 -11.84
C ASP A 26 -14.20 0.09 -11.35
N ALA A 27 -13.90 0.15 -10.04
CA ALA A 27 -13.12 1.25 -9.46
C ALA A 27 -11.60 1.06 -9.67
N ILE A 28 -10.90 2.14 -9.97
CA ILE A 28 -9.45 2.24 -9.73
C ILE A 28 -9.22 2.37 -8.23
N VAL A 29 -8.23 1.66 -7.71
CA VAL A 29 -7.87 1.65 -6.29
C VAL A 29 -6.54 2.38 -6.13
N LEU A 30 -6.58 3.59 -5.59
CA LEU A 30 -5.39 4.35 -5.23
C LEU A 30 -4.91 3.86 -3.86
N ILE A 31 -3.72 3.27 -3.82
CA ILE A 31 -3.01 2.87 -2.60
C ILE A 31 -2.07 4.00 -2.23
N GLY A 32 -2.47 4.74 -1.20
CA GLY A 32 -1.89 6.02 -0.82
C GLY A 32 -0.65 5.97 0.07
N GLY A 33 -0.08 4.78 0.26
CA GLY A 33 1.12 4.56 1.07
C GLY A 33 0.83 4.00 2.46
N ASP A 34 1.92 3.71 3.18
CA ASP A 34 1.95 3.08 4.51
C ASP A 34 1.20 1.75 4.49
N THR A 35 1.64 0.90 3.55
CA THR A 35 0.88 -0.25 3.07
C THR A 35 1.10 -1.48 3.93
N ALA A 36 2.35 -1.92 4.04
CA ALA A 36 2.70 -3.23 4.61
C ALA A 36 3.24 -3.13 6.05
N ALA A 37 3.40 -1.92 6.60
CA ALA A 37 4.04 -1.69 7.89
C ALA A 37 3.18 -2.10 9.10
N GLY A 38 2.87 -3.39 9.26
CA GLY A 38 2.19 -3.95 10.42
C GLY A 38 2.15 -5.48 10.43
N PRO A 39 1.12 -6.12 11.01
CA PRO A 39 1.20 -7.52 11.47
C PRO A 39 1.12 -8.57 10.35
N MET A 40 0.54 -8.24 9.20
CA MET A 40 0.37 -9.17 8.07
C MET A 40 0.95 -8.57 6.77
N PRO A 41 2.24 -8.20 6.75
CA PRO A 41 2.85 -7.42 5.67
C PRO A 41 2.76 -8.12 4.31
N ALA A 42 3.17 -9.39 4.25
CA ALA A 42 3.19 -10.18 3.03
C ALA A 42 1.78 -10.41 2.48
N GLY A 43 0.84 -10.84 3.34
CA GLY A 43 -0.54 -11.10 2.94
C GLY A 43 -1.28 -9.84 2.50
N THR A 44 -1.05 -8.71 3.17
CA THR A 44 -1.60 -7.40 2.76
C THR A 44 -1.05 -6.99 1.38
N LEU A 45 0.26 -7.09 1.17
CA LEU A 45 0.86 -6.73 -0.11
C LEU A 45 0.39 -7.65 -1.25
N GLU A 46 0.38 -8.96 -1.03
CA GLU A 46 -0.14 -9.95 -1.98
C GLU A 46 -1.59 -9.64 -2.36
N ARG A 47 -2.44 -9.36 -1.37
CA ARG A 47 -3.85 -9.02 -1.57
C ARG A 47 -4.05 -7.77 -2.43
N LEU A 48 -3.18 -6.77 -2.28
CA LEU A 48 -3.20 -5.54 -3.05
C LEU A 48 -2.61 -5.72 -4.45
N LEU A 49 -1.52 -6.48 -4.59
CA LEU A 49 -0.95 -6.83 -5.89
C LEU A 49 -1.94 -7.63 -6.74
N ALA A 50 -2.77 -8.47 -6.12
CA ALA A 50 -3.85 -9.21 -6.80
C ALA A 50 -4.95 -8.31 -7.40
N LEU A 51 -4.97 -7.01 -7.06
CA LEU A 51 -5.83 -6.06 -7.77
C LEU A 51 -5.37 -5.85 -9.23
N GLY A 52 -4.09 -6.08 -9.56
CA GLY A 52 -3.57 -5.93 -10.92
C GLY A 52 -3.64 -4.49 -11.43
N ASP A 53 -4.02 -4.31 -12.69
CA ASP A 53 -3.97 -3.02 -13.41
C ASP A 53 -4.87 -1.92 -12.84
N ARG A 54 -5.78 -2.27 -11.94
CA ARG A 54 -6.67 -1.32 -11.26
C ARG A 54 -6.05 -0.73 -9.99
N ALA A 55 -4.88 -1.20 -9.55
CA ALA A 55 -4.16 -0.58 -8.43
C ALA A 55 -3.19 0.49 -8.92
N VAL A 56 -3.29 1.69 -8.34
CA VAL A 56 -2.38 2.82 -8.54
C VAL A 56 -1.69 3.09 -7.22
N TRP A 57 -0.37 3.25 -7.22
CA TRP A 57 0.42 3.24 -6.00
C TRP A 57 1.14 4.55 -5.77
N ILE A 58 1.13 5.02 -4.53
CA ILE A 58 1.97 6.10 -4.03
C ILE A 58 2.72 5.59 -2.80
N ARG A 59 3.97 6.02 -2.65
CA ARG A 59 4.84 5.61 -1.55
C ARG A 59 4.60 6.44 -0.30
N GLY A 60 4.32 5.76 0.81
CA GLY A 60 4.31 6.35 2.15
C GLY A 60 5.71 6.46 2.77
N ASN A 61 5.77 6.90 4.02
CA ASN A 61 7.01 6.90 4.80
C ASN A 61 7.36 5.50 5.31
N ALA A 62 6.36 4.71 5.70
CA ALA A 62 6.54 3.36 6.26
C ALA A 62 6.76 2.28 5.19
N ASP A 63 6.67 2.63 3.90
CA ASP A 63 6.98 1.75 2.78
C ASP A 63 8.48 1.73 2.41
N ARG A 64 9.30 2.57 3.06
CA ARG A 64 10.74 2.69 2.78
C ARG A 64 11.52 1.78 3.72
N GLU A 65 12.55 1.13 3.19
CA GLU A 65 13.47 0.37 4.03
C GLU A 65 14.37 1.35 4.81
N GLY A 66 14.45 1.16 6.14
CA GLY A 66 15.19 2.07 7.03
C GLY A 66 14.45 3.38 7.33
N GLY A 67 15.21 4.44 7.64
CA GLY A 67 14.65 5.77 7.96
C GLY A 67 14.05 5.90 9.36
N VAL A 68 14.47 5.02 10.29
CA VAL A 68 13.88 4.91 11.62
C VAL A 68 14.94 5.07 12.70
N GLU A 69 14.81 6.13 13.49
CA GLU A 69 15.84 6.52 14.48
C GLU A 69 15.69 5.80 15.82
N SER A 70 14.47 5.42 16.22
CA SER A 70 14.25 4.74 17.50
C SER A 70 14.52 3.24 17.40
N GLU A 71 15.14 2.66 18.44
CA GLU A 71 15.43 1.22 18.46
C GLU A 71 14.17 0.36 18.42
N LEU A 72 13.12 0.76 19.14
CA LEU A 72 11.84 0.06 19.13
C LEU A 72 11.23 0.06 17.72
N TRP A 73 11.29 1.21 17.03
CA TRP A 73 10.74 1.32 15.70
C TRP A 73 11.59 0.59 14.66
N ARG A 74 12.92 0.55 14.84
CA ARG A 74 13.85 -0.23 14.01
C ARG A 74 13.54 -1.73 14.10
N TRP A 75 13.43 -2.28 15.31
CA TRP A 75 13.11 -3.71 15.48
C TRP A 75 11.81 -4.10 14.78
N ARG A 76 10.74 -3.30 14.94
CA ARG A 76 9.44 -3.54 14.29
C ARG A 76 9.59 -3.50 12.77
N THR A 77 10.36 -2.54 12.26
CA THR A 77 10.59 -2.34 10.84
C THR A 77 11.35 -3.53 10.27
N ASP A 78 12.45 -3.92 10.89
CA ASP A 78 13.28 -5.06 10.47
C ASP A 78 12.44 -6.36 10.41
N TRP A 79 11.67 -6.66 11.46
CA TRP A 79 10.78 -7.82 11.47
C TRP A 79 9.76 -7.80 10.32
N MET A 80 9.18 -6.63 10.04
CA MET A 80 8.23 -6.47 8.93
C MET A 80 8.90 -6.72 7.58
N TRP A 81 10.09 -6.14 7.35
CA TRP A 81 10.86 -6.36 6.12
C TRP A 81 11.27 -7.83 5.98
N GLU A 82 11.64 -8.53 7.05
CA GLU A 82 11.92 -9.97 7.05
C GLU A 82 10.77 -10.83 6.52
N GLN A 83 9.52 -10.40 6.70
CA GLN A 83 8.36 -11.10 6.15
C GLN A 83 8.20 -10.90 4.62
N LEU A 84 8.90 -9.93 4.04
CA LEU A 84 8.81 -9.58 2.63
C LEU A 84 9.99 -10.18 1.86
N GLY A 85 9.68 -10.94 0.80
CA GLY A 85 10.68 -11.41 -0.16
C GLY A 85 11.33 -10.26 -0.94
N GLY A 86 12.51 -10.48 -1.51
CA GLY A 86 13.32 -9.43 -2.15
C GLY A 86 12.59 -8.64 -3.25
N GLU A 87 11.73 -9.29 -4.03
CA GLU A 87 10.92 -8.61 -5.06
C GLU A 87 9.91 -7.64 -4.45
N ASN A 88 9.21 -8.06 -3.39
CA ASN A 88 8.26 -7.21 -2.67
C ASN A 88 8.96 -6.02 -2.01
N ARG A 89 10.18 -6.24 -1.50
CA ARG A 89 11.00 -5.16 -0.94
C ARG A 89 11.41 -4.15 -1.99
N ALA A 90 11.86 -4.62 -3.15
CA ALA A 90 12.25 -3.77 -4.27
C ALA A 90 11.04 -2.98 -4.80
N PHE A 91 9.87 -3.62 -4.88
CA PHE A 91 8.62 -2.99 -5.26
C PHE A 91 8.26 -1.82 -4.35
N LEU A 92 8.19 -2.02 -3.03
CA LEU A 92 7.82 -0.97 -2.07
C LEU A 92 8.81 0.21 -2.09
N ASN A 93 10.11 -0.07 -2.14
CA ASN A 93 11.14 0.97 -2.22
C ASN A 93 11.07 1.77 -3.53
N GLY A 94 10.65 1.12 -4.63
CA GLY A 94 10.53 1.71 -5.96
C GLY A 94 9.25 2.52 -6.21
N LEU A 95 8.30 2.53 -5.27
CA LEU A 95 7.03 3.23 -5.44
C LEU A 95 7.23 4.74 -5.67
N PRO A 96 6.44 5.37 -6.56
CA PRO A 96 6.56 6.79 -6.85
C PRO A 96 6.02 7.63 -5.68
N GLY A 97 6.51 8.87 -5.55
CA GLY A 97 6.03 9.81 -4.53
C GLY A 97 4.71 10.50 -4.88
N THR A 98 4.28 10.45 -6.14
CA THR A 98 3.06 11.09 -6.65
C THR A 98 2.45 10.25 -7.76
N ALA A 99 1.13 10.32 -7.91
CA ALA A 99 0.38 9.81 -9.04
C ALA A 99 -0.75 10.78 -9.37
N SER A 100 -1.19 10.81 -10.63
CA SER A 100 -2.30 11.64 -11.09
C SER A 100 -3.35 10.79 -11.79
N LEU A 101 -4.62 11.10 -11.56
CA LEU A 101 -5.76 10.40 -12.14
C LEU A 101 -6.76 11.41 -12.71
N THR A 102 -7.36 11.08 -13.85
CA THR A 102 -8.51 11.83 -14.36
C THR A 102 -9.79 11.23 -13.80
N VAL A 103 -10.55 12.02 -13.07
CA VAL A 103 -11.81 11.58 -12.43
C VAL A 103 -12.98 12.37 -12.99
N ASP A 104 -14.04 11.67 -13.39
CA ASP A 104 -15.25 12.30 -13.95
C ASP A 104 -15.82 13.31 -12.95
N GLY A 105 -16.03 14.54 -13.41
CA GLY A 105 -16.56 15.64 -12.58
C GLY A 105 -15.53 16.34 -11.69
N LEU A 106 -14.29 15.85 -11.61
CA LEU A 106 -13.19 16.49 -10.85
C LEU A 106 -12.02 16.92 -11.74
N GLY A 107 -11.83 16.30 -12.91
CA GLY A 107 -10.71 16.58 -13.81
C GLY A 107 -9.45 15.80 -13.43
N GLU A 108 -8.28 16.32 -13.82
CA GLU A 108 -6.98 15.76 -13.42
C GLU A 108 -6.69 16.15 -11.97
N THR A 109 -6.46 15.15 -11.12
CA THR A 109 -6.20 15.30 -9.68
C THR A 109 -5.11 14.35 -9.20
#